data_AF-A0A7X8LC65-F1
#
_entry.id   AF-A0A7X8LC65-F1
#
_cell.length_a   1.000
_cell.length_b   1.000
_cell.length_c   1.000
_cell.angle_alpha   90.00
_cell.angle_beta   90.00
_cell.angle_gamma   90.00
#
_symmetry.space_group_name_H-M   'P 1'
#
loop_
_entity.id
_entity.type
_entity.pdbx_description
1 polymer ?
#
loop_
_entity_poly.entity_id
_entity_poly.type
_entity_poly.pdbx_seq_one_letter_code
_entity_poly.pdbx_strand_id
1 'polypeptide(L)'
;MDGNKVIFSAQEPGYYDALKWFHQLFKEGLIDQEAFSHSAEQYNSKARGRDIVGTTVNWRAENTVGPELKDNFTHVVPLKGPEGKQMVRINNIIRTSGFAITTACKNPKALLRWYDYINSSPEMTFKWSRGIENEFWKKVDGGYMFTPENCPADMSPGEWKNNFSFGGQSPSLWSLEIENMVVPNPNSPKDVKKAAIQDSLAYGVYGLPAGSDTPENTERRSMLSTDIDTYITKFIADSVINGIDDVKWEKHLKALKDLKVDEYVELCQQYVDRLAE
;
A
#
# COMPACT_ATOMS: atom_id res chain seq x y z
N MET A 1 -4.46 2.76 15.24
CA MET A 1 -5.27 3.38 16.30
C MET A 1 -5.60 2.31 17.32
N ASP A 2 -5.77 2.69 18.58
CA ASP A 2 -6.34 1.81 19.62
C ASP A 2 -7.74 2.31 19.94
N GLY A 3 -8.75 1.62 19.40
CA GLY A 3 -10.09 2.19 19.24
C GLY A 3 -10.04 3.51 18.48
N ASN A 4 -10.53 4.59 19.09
CA ASN A 4 -10.52 5.94 18.53
C ASN A 4 -9.26 6.74 18.86
N LYS A 5 -8.32 6.16 19.63
CA LYS A 5 -7.09 6.86 20.02
C LYS A 5 -6.01 6.71 18.95
N VAL A 6 -5.50 7.84 18.48
CA VAL A 6 -4.34 7.90 17.59
C VAL A 6 -3.08 7.61 18.39
N ILE A 7 -2.26 6.69 17.89
CA ILE A 7 -0.98 6.28 18.46
C ILE A 7 0.07 6.46 17.39
N PHE A 8 1.19 7.10 17.74
CA PHE A 8 2.34 7.23 16.86
C PHE A 8 3.27 6.02 17.03
N SER A 9 3.16 5.04 16.14
CA SER A 9 3.82 3.73 16.32
C SER A 9 5.33 3.80 16.54
N ALA A 10 6.04 4.78 15.96
CA ALA A 10 7.49 4.84 16.06
C ALA A 10 8.01 5.25 17.44
N GLN A 11 7.16 5.69 18.38
CA GLN A 11 7.57 5.96 19.77
C GLN A 11 7.29 4.79 20.72
N GLU A 12 6.64 3.72 20.24
CA GLU A 12 6.18 2.63 21.09
C GLU A 12 7.31 1.62 21.38
N PRO A 13 7.35 0.99 22.57
CA PRO A 13 8.39 0.01 22.91
C PRO A 13 8.50 -1.15 21.91
N GLY A 14 7.37 -1.61 21.36
CA GLY A 14 7.36 -2.66 20.34
C GLY A 14 8.09 -2.27 19.05
N TYR A 15 8.22 -0.98 18.76
CA TYR A 15 9.00 -0.47 17.63
C TYR A 15 10.51 -0.62 17.87
N TYR A 16 10.96 -0.29 19.08
CA TYR A 16 12.34 -0.52 19.53
C TYR A 16 12.70 -2.01 19.46
N ASP A 17 11.82 -2.90 19.94
CA ASP A 17 12.02 -4.34 19.90
C ASP A 17 12.07 -4.88 18.46
N ALA A 18 11.21 -4.38 17.57
CA ALA A 18 11.23 -4.73 16.15
C ALA A 18 12.54 -4.31 15.48
N LEU A 19 13.05 -3.11 15.76
CA LEU A 19 14.33 -2.64 15.20
C LEU A 19 15.52 -3.48 15.66
N LYS A 20 15.56 -3.91 16.94
CA LYS A 20 16.57 -4.85 17.44
C LYS A 20 16.52 -6.19 16.68
N TRP A 21 15.31 -6.71 16.47
CA TRP A 21 15.13 -7.97 15.72
C TRP A 21 15.55 -7.82 14.25
N PHE A 22 15.16 -6.73 13.58
CA PHE A 22 15.60 -6.47 12.20
C PHE A 22 17.11 -6.28 12.11
N HIS A 23 17.74 -5.61 13.07
CA HIS A 23 19.20 -5.54 13.13
C HIS A 23 19.84 -6.92 13.26
N GLN A 24 19.31 -7.80 14.10
CA GLN A 24 19.78 -9.18 14.22
C GLN A 24 19.70 -9.90 12.86
N LEU A 25 18.54 -9.85 12.18
CA LEU A 25 18.38 -10.47 10.87
C LEU A 25 19.34 -9.89 9.81
N PHE A 26 19.56 -8.57 9.82
CA PHE A 26 20.49 -7.92 8.92
C PHE A 26 21.93 -8.35 9.18
N LYS A 27 22.36 -8.38 10.45
CA LYS A 27 23.69 -8.81 10.88
C LYS A 27 23.97 -10.29 10.57
N GLU A 28 22.95 -11.14 10.65
CA GLU A 28 23.03 -12.56 10.29
C GLU A 28 22.97 -12.81 8.78
N GLY A 29 22.79 -11.77 7.95
CA GLY A 29 22.70 -11.89 6.50
C GLY A 29 21.36 -12.43 5.99
N LEU A 30 20.32 -12.45 6.84
CA LEU A 30 18.96 -12.91 6.51
C LEU A 30 18.12 -11.83 5.82
N ILE A 31 18.51 -10.56 5.96
CA ILE A 31 18.01 -9.45 5.15
C ILE A 31 19.05 -9.14 4.07
N ASP A 32 18.57 -8.84 2.86
CA ASP A 32 19.40 -8.40 1.75
C ASP A 32 20.29 -7.22 2.19
N GLN A 33 21.60 -7.35 2.03
CA GLN A 33 22.57 -6.33 2.45
C GLN A 33 22.44 -5.03 1.63
N GLU A 34 21.72 -5.08 0.51
CA GLU A 34 21.39 -3.93 -0.34
C GLU A 34 19.98 -3.38 -0.07
N ALA A 35 19.27 -3.86 0.97
CA ALA A 35 17.88 -3.51 1.26
C ALA A 35 17.60 -1.99 1.35
N PHE A 36 18.62 -1.20 1.71
CA PHE A 36 18.53 0.25 1.87
C PHE A 36 19.17 1.05 0.73
N SER A 37 19.72 0.39 -0.29
CA SER A 37 20.42 1.02 -1.41
C SER A 37 19.81 0.70 -2.78
N HIS A 38 19.15 -0.45 -2.92
CA HIS A 38 18.58 -0.84 -4.20
C HIS A 38 17.24 -0.15 -4.50
N SER A 39 17.00 0.12 -5.80
CA SER A 39 15.71 0.59 -6.28
C SER A 39 14.66 -0.54 -6.29
N ALA A 40 13.38 -0.19 -6.44
CA ALA A 40 12.33 -1.18 -6.61
C ALA A 40 12.55 -2.08 -7.84
N GLU A 41 13.12 -1.55 -8.92
CA GLU A 41 13.46 -2.31 -10.13
C GLU A 41 14.60 -3.30 -9.87
N GLN A 42 15.63 -2.86 -9.14
CA GLN A 42 16.72 -3.75 -8.72
C GLN A 42 16.21 -4.85 -7.80
N TYR A 43 15.33 -4.54 -6.84
CA TYR A 43 14.68 -5.53 -5.97
C TYR A 43 13.89 -6.57 -6.79
N ASN A 44 13.04 -6.12 -7.71
CA ASN A 44 12.18 -7.00 -8.52
C ASN A 44 12.97 -7.85 -9.53
N SER A 45 14.11 -7.37 -10.02
CA SER A 45 14.95 -8.12 -10.97
C SER A 45 15.92 -9.07 -10.28
N LYS A 46 16.27 -8.83 -9.01
CA LYS A 46 17.29 -9.61 -8.30
C LYS A 46 16.91 -11.08 -8.15
N ALA A 47 15.66 -11.44 -7.90
CA ALA A 47 15.31 -12.85 -7.71
C ALA A 47 14.58 -13.47 -8.92
N ARG A 48 14.36 -12.72 -10.00
CA ARG A 48 13.61 -13.21 -11.17
C ARG A 48 14.33 -14.40 -11.80
N GLY A 49 13.65 -15.54 -11.89
CA GLY A 49 14.22 -16.80 -12.41
C GLY A 49 15.25 -17.47 -11.51
N ARG A 50 15.44 -16.98 -10.28
CA ARG A 50 16.47 -17.47 -9.36
C ARG A 50 15.85 -17.88 -8.03
N ASP A 51 15.95 -19.16 -7.71
CA ASP A 51 15.49 -19.70 -6.43
C ASP A 51 16.52 -19.41 -5.32
N ILE A 52 16.59 -18.14 -4.93
CA ILE A 52 17.59 -17.59 -3.99
C ILE A 52 16.96 -16.77 -2.86
N VAL A 53 15.63 -16.73 -2.78
CA VAL A 53 14.88 -15.93 -1.80
C VAL A 53 13.99 -16.84 -0.96
N GLY A 54 14.19 -16.84 0.36
CA GLY A 54 13.30 -17.55 1.28
C GLY A 54 11.98 -16.80 1.54
N THR A 55 12.04 -15.47 1.66
CA THR A 55 10.88 -14.60 1.92
C THR A 55 10.97 -13.34 1.09
N THR A 56 9.85 -12.93 0.47
CA THR A 56 9.72 -11.66 -0.26
C THR A 56 8.54 -10.85 0.28
N VAL A 57 8.65 -9.52 0.20
CA VAL A 57 7.57 -8.58 0.54
C VAL A 57 7.22 -7.81 -0.72
N ASN A 58 6.16 -8.26 -1.40
CA ASN A 58 5.67 -7.64 -2.62
C ASN A 58 4.15 -7.86 -2.75
N TRP A 59 3.52 -7.24 -3.76
CA TRP A 59 2.10 -7.42 -4.04
C TRP A 59 1.73 -8.87 -4.37
N ARG A 60 2.64 -9.58 -5.06
CA ARG A 60 2.58 -11.01 -5.38
C ARG A 60 4.01 -11.55 -5.49
N ALA A 61 4.22 -12.85 -5.26
CA ALA A 61 5.56 -13.43 -5.27
C ALA A 61 6.23 -13.31 -6.65
N GLU A 62 5.47 -13.51 -7.73
CA GLU A 62 5.95 -13.43 -9.12
C GLU A 62 6.54 -12.06 -9.49
N ASN A 63 6.19 -10.99 -8.78
CA ASN A 63 6.80 -9.67 -8.99
C ASN A 63 8.28 -9.64 -8.59
N THR A 64 8.70 -10.53 -7.69
CA THR A 64 10.08 -10.65 -7.22
C THR A 64 10.79 -11.85 -7.84
N VAL A 65 10.13 -13.01 -7.89
CA VAL A 65 10.78 -14.27 -8.30
C VAL A 65 10.48 -14.70 -9.74
N GLY A 66 9.57 -14.01 -10.42
CA GLY A 66 9.11 -14.36 -11.75
C GLY A 66 7.95 -15.38 -11.76
N PRO A 67 7.22 -15.48 -12.89
CA PRO A 67 6.07 -16.39 -13.02
C PRO A 67 6.43 -17.88 -12.84
N GLU A 68 7.66 -18.26 -13.13
CA GLU A 68 8.18 -19.63 -13.07
C GLU A 68 8.42 -20.16 -11.65
N LEU A 69 8.67 -19.27 -10.68
CA LEU A 69 8.90 -19.65 -9.28
C LEU A 69 7.71 -19.35 -8.37
N LYS A 70 6.64 -18.72 -8.87
CA LYS A 70 5.51 -18.24 -8.06
C LYS A 70 4.86 -19.33 -7.21
N ASP A 71 4.78 -20.56 -7.73
CA ASP A 71 4.10 -21.69 -7.09
C ASP A 71 4.92 -22.31 -5.94
N ASN A 72 6.19 -21.90 -5.79
CA ASN A 72 7.03 -22.26 -4.64
C ASN A 72 6.74 -21.38 -3.41
N PHE A 73 5.94 -20.32 -3.56
CA PHE A 73 5.66 -19.36 -2.50
C PHE A 73 4.20 -19.42 -2.05
N THR A 74 4.01 -19.20 -0.76
CA THR A 74 2.69 -18.98 -0.14
C THR A 74 2.73 -17.71 0.69
N HIS A 75 1.57 -17.17 1.04
CA HIS A 75 1.50 -16.04 1.97
C HIS A 75 1.83 -16.48 3.39
N VAL A 76 2.35 -15.52 4.17
CA VAL A 76 2.61 -15.65 5.59
C VAL A 76 1.62 -14.76 6.32
N VAL A 77 0.78 -15.34 7.17
CA VAL A 77 -0.07 -14.56 8.09
C VAL A 77 0.81 -13.83 9.13
N PRO A 78 0.34 -12.73 9.75
CA PRO A 78 1.15 -11.99 10.72
C PRO A 78 1.80 -12.90 11.75
N LEU A 79 3.11 -12.82 11.93
CA LEU A 79 3.82 -13.69 12.88
C LEU A 79 3.44 -13.33 14.32
N LYS A 80 3.41 -14.33 15.19
CA LYS A 80 3.25 -14.11 16.63
C LYS A 80 4.50 -13.43 17.16
N GLY A 81 4.34 -12.23 17.73
CA GLY A 81 5.41 -11.56 18.46
C GLY A 81 5.75 -12.29 19.77
N PRO A 82 6.79 -11.84 20.49
CA PRO A 82 7.22 -12.44 21.77
C PRO A 82 6.10 -12.52 22.83
N GLU A 83 5.18 -11.56 22.82
CA GLU A 83 4.01 -11.52 23.72
C GLU A 83 2.79 -12.28 23.16
N GLY A 84 2.94 -13.01 22.05
CA GLY A 84 1.85 -13.74 21.38
C GLY A 84 0.89 -12.86 20.57
N LYS A 85 1.11 -11.54 20.52
CA LYS A 85 0.32 -10.59 19.72
C LYS A 85 0.57 -10.78 18.22
N GLN A 86 -0.49 -10.61 17.42
CA GLN A 86 -0.46 -10.64 15.96
C GLN A 86 -1.28 -9.45 15.45
N MET A 87 -0.77 -8.73 14.47
CA MET A 87 -1.49 -7.61 13.87
C MET A 87 -1.09 -7.38 12.41
N VAL A 88 -2.04 -6.90 11.61
CA VAL A 88 -1.79 -6.37 10.27
C VAL A 88 -2.60 -5.09 10.09
N ARG A 89 -2.02 -4.08 9.44
CA ARG A 89 -2.76 -2.87 9.13
C ARG A 89 -3.77 -3.16 8.02
N ILE A 90 -5.04 -2.81 8.25
CA ILE A 90 -6.06 -2.77 7.20
C ILE A 90 -5.86 -1.50 6.37
N ASN A 91 -5.86 -1.65 5.04
CA ASN A 91 -5.79 -0.52 4.13
C ASN A 91 -7.14 0.22 4.05
N ASN A 92 -7.07 1.55 3.94
CA ASN A 92 -8.24 2.33 3.61
C ASN A 92 -8.68 2.05 2.16
N ILE A 93 -9.99 1.93 1.95
CA ILE A 93 -10.58 1.66 0.64
C ILE A 93 -10.85 2.94 -0.17
N ILE A 94 -10.87 4.11 0.49
CA ILE A 94 -11.09 5.41 -0.15
C ILE A 94 -9.76 5.94 -0.67
N ARG A 95 -9.73 6.27 -1.96
CA ARG A 95 -8.61 6.96 -2.61
C ARG A 95 -9.07 8.33 -3.06
N THR A 96 -8.36 9.37 -2.64
CA THR A 96 -8.62 10.77 -3.01
C THR A 96 -7.84 11.20 -4.26
N SER A 97 -7.02 10.32 -4.82
CA SER A 97 -6.26 10.55 -6.05
C SER A 97 -7.04 10.11 -7.28
N GLY A 98 -7.06 10.94 -8.34
CA GLY A 98 -7.61 10.55 -9.65
C GLY A 98 -7.79 11.73 -10.60
N PHE A 99 -8.42 12.81 -10.16
CA PHE A 99 -8.73 13.97 -11.00
C PHE A 99 -8.84 15.27 -10.18
N ALA A 100 -8.24 16.35 -10.68
CA ALA A 100 -8.31 17.67 -10.07
C ALA A 100 -8.39 18.75 -11.16
N ILE A 101 -9.09 19.85 -10.86
CA ILE A 101 -9.17 21.04 -11.72
C ILE A 101 -8.43 22.18 -11.03
N THR A 102 -7.34 22.64 -11.64
CA THR A 102 -6.53 23.74 -11.10
C THR A 102 -7.27 25.07 -11.17
N THR A 103 -6.95 26.01 -10.27
CA THR A 103 -7.45 27.40 -10.32
C THR A 103 -7.08 28.16 -11.60
N ALA A 104 -6.02 27.74 -12.30
CA ALA A 104 -5.60 28.29 -13.58
C ALA A 104 -6.43 27.79 -14.78
N CYS A 105 -7.35 26.84 -14.59
CA CYS A 105 -8.12 26.26 -15.69
C CYS A 105 -9.08 27.30 -16.29
N LYS A 106 -8.88 27.64 -17.57
CA LYS A 106 -9.73 28.62 -18.28
C LYS A 106 -11.14 28.09 -18.59
N ASN A 107 -11.35 26.77 -18.58
CA ASN A 107 -12.65 26.16 -18.88
C ASN A 107 -12.95 24.94 -17.98
N PRO A 108 -13.20 25.17 -16.68
CA PRO A 108 -13.48 24.09 -15.73
C PRO A 108 -14.76 23.31 -16.11
N LYS A 109 -15.75 23.96 -16.73
CA LYS A 109 -17.00 23.32 -17.16
C LYS A 109 -16.78 22.21 -18.20
N ALA A 110 -15.81 22.37 -19.11
CA ALA A 110 -15.48 21.33 -20.08
C ALA A 110 -14.84 20.12 -19.41
N LEU A 111 -13.93 20.34 -18.45
CA LEU A 111 -13.30 19.27 -17.69
C LEU A 111 -14.30 18.52 -16.80
N LEU A 112 -15.28 19.22 -16.22
CA LEU A 112 -16.39 18.58 -15.50
C LEU A 112 -17.23 17.67 -16.40
N ARG A 113 -17.62 18.13 -17.60
CA ARG A 113 -18.33 17.29 -18.58
C ARG A 113 -17.52 16.07 -19.01
N TRP A 114 -16.20 16.24 -19.14
CA TRP A 114 -15.31 15.12 -19.46
C TRP A 114 -15.26 14.11 -18.31
N TYR A 115 -15.14 14.58 -17.06
CA TYR A 115 -15.16 13.70 -15.89
C TYR A 115 -16.49 12.94 -15.75
N ASP A 116 -17.61 13.61 -16.01
CA ASP A 116 -18.92 12.97 -16.07
C ASP A 116 -18.98 11.91 -17.18
N TYR A 117 -18.47 12.24 -18.37
CA TYR A 117 -18.42 11.32 -19.51
C TYR A 117 -17.62 10.04 -19.23
N ILE A 118 -16.42 10.14 -18.62
CA ILE A 118 -15.60 8.94 -18.34
C ILE A 118 -16.21 8.04 -17.26
N ASN A 119 -17.18 8.55 -16.50
CA ASN A 119 -17.93 7.82 -15.46
C ASN A 119 -19.39 7.53 -15.86
N SER A 120 -19.77 7.82 -17.11
CA SER A 120 -21.16 7.75 -17.58
C SER A 120 -21.74 6.35 -17.69
N SER A 121 -20.88 5.32 -17.71
CA SER A 121 -21.30 3.93 -17.68
C SER A 121 -20.21 3.03 -17.07
N PRO A 122 -20.56 1.82 -16.60
CA PRO A 122 -19.57 0.87 -16.14
C PRO A 122 -18.52 0.54 -17.21
N GLU A 123 -18.92 0.37 -18.48
CA GLU A 123 -17.98 0.14 -19.59
C GLU A 123 -16.94 1.26 -19.70
N MET A 124 -17.34 2.53 -19.52
CA MET A 124 -16.41 3.64 -19.55
C MET A 124 -15.46 3.62 -18.35
N THR A 125 -15.96 3.33 -17.16
CA THR A 125 -15.13 3.16 -15.97
C THR A 125 -14.12 2.03 -16.15
N PHE A 126 -14.53 0.86 -16.65
CA PHE A 126 -13.62 -0.25 -16.95
C PHE A 126 -12.59 0.15 -18.01
N LYS A 127 -13.01 0.83 -19.07
CA LYS A 127 -12.09 1.31 -20.12
C LYS A 127 -10.99 2.22 -19.56
N TRP A 128 -11.36 3.21 -18.76
CA TRP A 128 -10.40 4.14 -18.16
C TRP A 128 -9.62 3.54 -16.99
N SER A 129 -10.17 2.57 -16.27
CA SER A 129 -9.51 1.98 -15.09
C SER A 129 -8.67 0.74 -15.38
N ARG A 130 -9.05 -0.03 -16.40
CA ARG A 130 -8.56 -1.40 -16.67
C ARG A 130 -8.12 -1.58 -18.13
N GLY A 131 -8.28 -0.55 -18.97
CA GLY A 131 -7.74 -0.51 -20.31
C GLY A 131 -8.70 -1.05 -21.36
N ILE A 132 -8.17 -1.66 -22.41
CA ILE A 132 -8.95 -2.06 -23.59
C ILE A 132 -9.78 -3.32 -23.29
N GLU A 133 -11.04 -3.32 -23.72
CA GLU A 133 -11.89 -4.51 -23.66
C GLU A 133 -11.30 -5.62 -24.52
N ASN A 134 -11.39 -6.86 -24.04
CA ASN A 134 -10.78 -8.08 -24.59
C ASN A 134 -9.25 -8.16 -24.47
N GLU A 135 -8.56 -7.19 -23.86
CA GLU A 135 -7.12 -7.29 -23.53
C GLU A 135 -6.85 -7.74 -22.08
N PHE A 136 -7.64 -7.24 -21.14
CA PHE A 136 -7.54 -7.62 -19.71
C PHE A 136 -8.89 -7.74 -19.00
N TRP A 137 -9.96 -7.32 -19.65
CA TRP A 137 -11.32 -7.49 -19.15
C TRP A 137 -12.29 -7.62 -20.30
N LYS A 138 -13.44 -8.26 -20.09
CA LYS A 138 -14.53 -8.34 -21.06
C LYS A 138 -15.88 -8.25 -20.38
N LYS A 139 -16.90 -7.83 -21.13
CA LYS A 139 -18.29 -7.97 -20.68
C LYS A 139 -18.71 -9.44 -20.69
N VAL A 140 -19.43 -9.86 -19.66
CA VAL A 140 -20.00 -11.20 -19.51
C VAL A 140 -21.44 -11.10 -19.03
N ASP A 141 -22.15 -12.22 -19.00
CA ASP A 141 -23.47 -12.24 -18.36
C ASP A 141 -23.35 -11.87 -16.87
N GLY A 142 -24.20 -10.97 -16.41
CA GLY A 142 -24.18 -10.46 -15.05
C GLY A 142 -23.10 -9.44 -14.71
N GLY A 143 -22.21 -9.03 -15.63
CA GLY A 143 -21.23 -7.97 -15.35
C GLY A 143 -19.96 -7.98 -16.20
N TYR A 144 -18.81 -7.86 -15.54
CA TYR A 144 -17.49 -7.70 -16.17
C TYR A 144 -16.48 -8.67 -15.56
N MET A 145 -15.71 -9.34 -16.41
CA MET A 145 -14.74 -10.34 -15.96
C MET A 145 -13.33 -9.91 -16.35
N PHE A 146 -12.36 -10.04 -15.42
CA PHE A 146 -10.94 -9.89 -15.75
C PHE A 146 -10.42 -11.13 -16.48
N THR A 147 -9.72 -10.90 -17.59
CA THR A 147 -9.30 -11.90 -18.56
C THR A 147 -7.81 -11.77 -18.83
N PRO A 148 -6.94 -12.38 -18.01
CA PRO A 148 -5.50 -12.32 -18.19
C PRO A 148 -4.99 -13.30 -19.26
N GLU A 149 -5.85 -13.98 -20.02
CA GLU A 149 -5.47 -15.05 -20.96
C GLU A 149 -4.60 -14.56 -22.13
N ASN A 150 -4.67 -13.27 -22.47
CA ASN A 150 -3.79 -12.65 -23.47
C ASN A 150 -2.42 -12.24 -22.90
N CYS A 151 -2.21 -12.38 -21.58
CA CYS A 151 -0.92 -12.06 -20.96
C CYS A 151 0.17 -13.00 -21.49
N PRO A 152 1.30 -12.46 -21.99
CA PRO A 152 2.46 -13.27 -22.33
C PRO A 152 2.96 -14.10 -21.14
N ALA A 153 3.44 -15.32 -21.40
CA ALA A 153 3.85 -16.27 -20.35
C ALA A 153 5.08 -15.81 -19.53
N ASP A 154 5.90 -14.94 -20.08
CA ASP A 154 7.09 -14.35 -19.45
C ASP A 154 6.79 -13.07 -18.65
N MET A 155 5.53 -12.65 -18.61
CA MET A 155 5.04 -11.43 -17.96
C MET A 155 3.97 -11.76 -16.92
N SER A 156 3.91 -10.99 -15.83
CA SER A 156 2.81 -11.13 -14.86
C SER A 156 1.54 -10.44 -15.39
N PRO A 157 0.33 -10.93 -15.04
CA PRO A 157 -0.92 -10.26 -15.40
C PRO A 157 -1.00 -8.80 -14.92
N GLY A 158 -0.34 -8.48 -13.81
CA GLY A 158 -0.25 -7.11 -13.28
C GLY A 158 0.57 -6.18 -14.17
N GLU A 159 1.74 -6.65 -14.63
CA GLU A 159 2.60 -5.94 -15.59
C GLU A 159 1.86 -5.76 -16.93
N TRP A 160 1.26 -6.83 -17.47
CA TRP A 160 0.52 -6.80 -18.74
C TRP A 160 -0.59 -5.74 -18.74
N LYS A 161 -1.45 -5.76 -17.71
CA LYS A 161 -2.53 -4.77 -17.52
C LYS A 161 -2.01 -3.33 -17.55
N ASN A 162 -0.82 -3.07 -16.99
CA ASN A 162 -0.29 -1.71 -16.91
C ASN A 162 0.19 -1.17 -18.27
N ASN A 163 0.38 -2.01 -19.29
CA ASN A 163 0.79 -1.57 -20.64
C ASN A 163 -0.29 -0.77 -21.39
N PHE A 164 -1.56 -0.95 -21.02
CA PHE A 164 -2.70 -0.33 -21.71
C PHE A 164 -3.78 0.17 -20.74
N SER A 165 -3.45 0.32 -19.45
CA SER A 165 -4.35 0.87 -18.45
C SER A 165 -3.64 1.76 -17.45
N PHE A 166 -4.42 2.53 -16.70
CA PHE A 166 -3.94 3.34 -15.59
C PHE A 166 -3.60 2.52 -14.33
N GLY A 167 -3.58 1.19 -14.40
CA GLY A 167 -3.13 0.32 -13.30
C GLY A 167 -3.98 0.36 -12.03
N GLY A 168 -5.11 1.08 -12.04
CA GLY A 168 -5.93 1.39 -10.86
C GLY A 168 -5.80 2.83 -10.35
N GLN A 169 -4.89 3.64 -10.90
CA GLN A 169 -4.76 5.08 -10.66
C GLN A 169 -5.39 5.87 -11.81
N SER A 170 -6.70 5.75 -11.97
CA SER A 170 -7.45 6.31 -13.09
C SER A 170 -8.22 7.57 -12.69
N PRO A 171 -8.48 8.51 -13.62
CA PRO A 171 -9.45 9.57 -13.39
C PRO A 171 -10.89 9.06 -13.28
N SER A 172 -11.22 7.85 -13.74
CA SER A 172 -12.56 7.29 -13.51
C SER A 172 -12.72 6.80 -12.07
N LEU A 173 -13.90 7.00 -11.49
CA LEU A 173 -14.28 6.56 -10.16
C LEU A 173 -14.56 5.05 -10.13
N TRP A 174 -13.73 4.32 -9.41
CA TRP A 174 -14.00 2.91 -9.08
C TRP A 174 -14.83 2.82 -7.80
N SER A 175 -16.15 2.73 -7.93
CA SER A 175 -17.08 2.64 -6.80
C SER A 175 -17.30 1.18 -6.35
N LEU A 176 -17.92 0.99 -5.18
CA LEU A 176 -18.36 -0.34 -4.73
C LEU A 176 -19.41 -0.95 -5.66
N GLU A 177 -20.24 -0.12 -6.29
CA GLU A 177 -21.20 -0.58 -7.30
C GLU A 177 -20.46 -1.20 -8.51
N ILE A 178 -19.41 -0.53 -9.01
CA ILE A 178 -18.57 -1.05 -10.08
C ILE A 178 -17.84 -2.33 -9.65
N GLU A 179 -17.29 -2.36 -8.43
CA GLU A 179 -16.64 -3.55 -7.88
C GLU A 179 -17.61 -4.75 -7.81
N ASN A 180 -18.86 -4.52 -7.41
CA ASN A 180 -19.89 -5.56 -7.32
C ASN A 180 -20.36 -6.07 -8.69
N MET A 181 -20.05 -5.37 -9.79
CA MET A 181 -20.27 -5.88 -11.15
C MET A 181 -19.12 -6.80 -11.63
N VAL A 182 -18.05 -6.97 -10.86
CA VAL A 182 -16.95 -7.87 -11.23
C VAL A 182 -17.36 -9.31 -11.02
N VAL A 183 -17.42 -10.06 -12.12
CA VAL A 183 -17.68 -11.50 -12.13
C VAL A 183 -16.35 -12.26 -12.02
N PRO A 184 -16.19 -13.18 -11.04
CA PRO A 184 -15.00 -14.00 -10.92
C PRO A 184 -14.73 -14.82 -12.17
N ASN A 185 -13.50 -14.78 -12.67
CA ASN A 185 -13.06 -15.66 -13.76
C ASN A 185 -12.75 -17.05 -13.20
N PRO A 186 -13.45 -18.13 -13.63
CA PRO A 186 -13.21 -19.48 -13.13
C PRO A 186 -11.86 -20.05 -13.56
N ASN A 187 -11.25 -19.51 -14.61
CA ASN A 187 -9.94 -19.93 -15.11
C ASN A 187 -8.80 -19.15 -14.46
N SER A 188 -9.09 -18.15 -13.61
CA SER A 188 -8.05 -17.44 -12.89
C SER A 188 -7.27 -18.42 -12.00
N PRO A 189 -5.94 -18.34 -11.97
CA PRO A 189 -5.14 -19.13 -11.06
C PRO A 189 -5.51 -18.82 -9.60
N LYS A 190 -5.17 -19.74 -8.68
CA LYS A 190 -5.36 -19.55 -7.24
C LYS A 190 -4.82 -18.18 -6.82
N ASP A 191 -5.70 -17.33 -6.28
CA ASP A 191 -5.31 -16.00 -5.88
C ASP A 191 -4.73 -16.02 -4.46
N VAL A 192 -3.42 -16.31 -4.37
CA VAL A 192 -2.66 -16.31 -3.10
C VAL A 192 -2.83 -15.00 -2.35
N LYS A 193 -2.94 -13.87 -3.07
CA LYS A 193 -3.21 -12.56 -2.44
C LYS A 193 -4.57 -12.51 -1.75
N LYS A 194 -5.62 -13.05 -2.39
CA LYS A 194 -6.96 -13.11 -1.80
C LYS A 194 -6.97 -14.00 -0.56
N ALA A 195 -6.31 -15.16 -0.62
CA ALA A 195 -6.14 -16.03 0.54
C ALA A 195 -5.37 -15.32 1.66
N ALA A 196 -4.29 -14.60 1.34
CA ALA A 196 -3.53 -13.80 2.30
C ALA A 196 -4.38 -12.77 3.04
N ILE A 197 -5.26 -12.07 2.31
CA ILE A 197 -6.20 -11.11 2.90
C ILE A 197 -7.16 -11.86 3.82
N GLN A 198 -7.85 -12.88 3.32
CA GLN A 198 -8.86 -13.64 4.08
C GLN A 198 -8.30 -14.21 5.38
N ASP A 199 -7.12 -14.83 5.31
CA ASP A 199 -6.48 -15.45 6.47
C ASP A 199 -5.92 -14.42 7.46
N SER A 200 -5.66 -13.18 7.00
CA SER A 200 -5.10 -12.12 7.85
C SER A 200 -6.15 -11.18 8.44
N LEU A 201 -7.41 -11.21 7.96
CA LEU A 201 -8.47 -10.28 8.37
C LEU A 201 -8.74 -10.27 9.88
N ALA A 202 -8.65 -11.43 10.53
CA ALA A 202 -8.88 -11.57 11.97
C ALA A 202 -7.84 -10.82 12.83
N TYR A 203 -6.69 -10.46 12.25
CA TYR A 203 -5.61 -9.71 12.92
C TYR A 203 -5.60 -8.23 12.52
N GLY A 204 -6.61 -7.78 11.78
CA GLY A 204 -6.65 -6.46 11.20
C GLY A 204 -6.80 -5.35 12.25
N VAL A 205 -5.95 -4.34 12.15
CA VAL A 205 -6.07 -3.08 12.91
C VAL A 205 -6.24 -1.89 11.97
N TYR A 206 -7.02 -0.90 12.40
CA TYR A 206 -7.27 0.30 11.62
C TYR A 206 -6.20 1.37 11.87
N GLY A 207 -5.69 1.93 10.76
CA GLY A 207 -4.88 3.14 10.77
C GLY A 207 -5.75 4.39 10.81
N LEU A 208 -5.15 5.56 10.57
CA LEU A 208 -5.91 6.80 10.39
C LEU A 208 -6.95 6.64 9.26
N PRO A 209 -8.18 7.15 9.43
CA PRO A 209 -9.20 7.16 8.38
C PRO A 209 -8.69 7.84 7.10
N ALA A 210 -9.25 7.46 5.95
CA ALA A 210 -8.95 8.13 4.69
C ALA A 210 -9.79 9.39 4.51
N GLY A 211 -9.17 10.41 3.92
CA GLY A 211 -9.81 11.68 3.62
C GLY A 211 -8.93 12.86 4.02
N SER A 212 -9.53 14.04 4.01
CA SER A 212 -8.93 15.28 4.49
C SER A 212 -9.73 15.80 5.67
N ASP A 213 -9.06 16.54 6.54
CA ASP A 213 -9.73 17.28 7.61
C ASP A 213 -10.06 18.70 7.09
N THR A 214 -10.14 19.71 7.97
CA THR A 214 -10.13 21.12 7.53
C THR A 214 -8.85 21.45 6.74
N PRO A 215 -8.87 22.47 5.87
CA PRO A 215 -7.69 22.91 5.14
C PRO A 215 -6.49 23.21 6.06
N GLU A 216 -6.72 23.88 7.19
CA GLU A 216 -5.68 24.28 8.13
C GLU A 216 -5.03 23.07 8.81
N ASN A 217 -5.84 22.12 9.28
CA ASN A 217 -5.31 20.89 9.89
C ASN A 217 -4.56 20.06 8.84
N THR A 218 -5.14 19.90 7.64
CA THR A 218 -4.54 19.14 6.55
C THR A 218 -3.19 19.73 6.11
N GLU A 219 -3.10 21.06 5.96
CA GLU A 219 -1.85 21.75 5.63
C GLU A 219 -0.80 21.58 6.73
N ARG A 220 -1.20 21.78 8.00
CA ARG A 220 -0.28 21.66 9.14
C ARG A 220 0.26 20.24 9.30
N ARG A 221 -0.60 19.21 9.19
CA ARG A 221 -0.18 17.81 9.22
C ARG A 221 0.78 17.48 8.09
N SER A 222 0.54 17.99 6.87
CA SER A 222 1.38 17.72 5.70
C SER A 222 2.79 18.32 5.85
N MET A 223 2.89 19.52 6.44
CA MET A 223 4.18 20.13 6.77
C MET A 223 4.94 19.30 7.80
N LEU A 224 4.29 18.91 8.90
CA LEU A 224 4.90 18.10 9.95
C LEU A 224 5.34 16.72 9.45
N SER A 225 4.48 16.02 8.69
CA SER A 225 4.75 14.67 8.23
C SER A 225 5.98 14.58 7.33
N THR A 226 6.25 15.61 6.52
CA THR A 226 7.40 15.60 5.60
C THR A 226 8.74 15.47 6.36
N ASP A 227 8.92 16.26 7.41
CA ASP A 227 10.13 16.23 8.24
C ASP A 227 10.17 14.97 9.11
N ILE A 228 9.03 14.58 9.69
CA ILE A 228 8.89 13.34 10.47
C ILE A 228 9.26 12.12 9.63
N ASP A 229 8.69 11.96 8.42
CA ASP A 229 8.93 10.81 7.55
C ASP A 229 10.39 10.73 7.10
N THR A 230 11.00 11.87 6.79
CA THR A 230 12.42 11.96 6.45
C THR A 230 13.30 11.48 7.59
N TYR A 231 12.98 11.89 8.82
CA TYR A 231 13.70 11.47 10.01
C TYR A 231 13.50 9.98 10.31
N ILE A 232 12.25 9.51 10.35
CA ILE A 232 11.89 8.11 10.64
C ILE A 232 12.57 7.16 9.65
N THR A 233 12.55 7.47 8.36
CA THR A 233 13.19 6.64 7.31
C THR A 233 14.69 6.47 7.57
N LYS A 234 15.39 7.55 7.90
CA LYS A 234 16.83 7.51 8.24
C LYS A 234 17.08 6.76 9.54
N PHE A 235 16.23 6.96 10.54
CA PHE A 235 16.35 6.30 11.84
C PHE A 235 16.17 4.79 11.74
N ILE A 236 15.19 4.30 10.96
CA ILE A 236 15.00 2.87 10.68
C ILE A 236 16.26 2.31 10.01
N ALA A 237 16.73 2.95 8.93
CA ALA A 237 17.88 2.47 8.18
C ALA A 237 19.15 2.39 9.06
N ASP A 238 19.45 3.43 9.84
CA ASP A 238 20.57 3.40 10.79
C ASP A 238 20.40 2.30 11.84
N SER A 239 19.20 2.16 12.40
CA SER A 239 18.92 1.19 13.46
C SER A 239 19.06 -0.26 12.97
N VAL A 240 18.62 -0.54 11.74
CA VAL A 240 18.75 -1.89 11.16
C VAL A 240 20.20 -2.19 10.76
N ILE A 241 20.89 -1.24 10.13
CA ILE A 241 22.27 -1.45 9.65
C ILE A 241 23.27 -1.45 10.82
N ASN A 242 23.22 -0.41 11.66
CA ASN A 242 24.21 -0.13 12.70
C ASN A 242 23.77 -0.54 14.10
N GLY A 243 22.55 -1.07 14.25
CA GLY A 243 21.99 -1.45 15.54
C GLY A 243 21.38 -0.29 16.31
N ILE A 244 20.53 -0.65 17.25
CA ILE A 244 19.84 0.28 18.16
C ILE A 244 20.12 -0.12 19.61
N ASP A 245 20.30 0.87 20.47
CA ASP A 245 20.47 0.73 21.91
C ASP A 245 19.61 1.78 22.65
N ASP A 246 19.59 1.72 23.98
CA ASP A 246 18.78 2.63 24.81
C ASP A 246 19.20 4.09 24.60
N VAL A 247 20.48 4.37 24.36
CA VAL A 247 20.97 5.74 24.13
C VAL A 247 20.45 6.29 22.80
N LYS A 248 20.47 5.50 21.72
CA LYS A 248 19.88 5.86 20.42
C LYS A 248 18.37 5.99 20.53
N TRP A 249 17.71 5.12 21.30
CA TRP A 249 16.27 5.17 21.52
C TRP A 249 15.84 6.44 22.26
N GLU A 250 16.52 6.83 23.34
CA GLU A 250 16.21 8.07 24.05
C GLU A 250 16.43 9.32 23.18
N LYS A 251 17.50 9.31 22.36
CA LYS A 251 17.73 10.37 21.36
C LYS A 251 16.60 10.41 20.34
N HIS A 252 16.07 9.26 19.95
CA HIS A 252 14.95 9.16 19.03
C HIS A 252 13.68 9.78 19.61
N LEU A 253 13.30 9.38 20.83
CA LEU A 253 12.13 9.94 21.51
C LEU A 253 12.23 11.47 21.65
N LYS A 254 13.42 12.00 21.97
CA LYS A 254 13.66 13.44 22.00
C LYS A 254 13.50 14.09 20.61
N ALA A 255 14.07 13.48 19.57
CA ALA A 255 13.95 13.98 18.21
C ALA A 255 12.48 14.04 17.75
N LEU A 256 11.64 13.06 18.13
CA LEU A 256 10.20 13.10 17.85
C LEU A 256 9.52 14.31 18.51
N LYS A 257 9.90 14.67 19.74
CA LYS A 257 9.39 15.88 20.40
C LYS A 257 9.84 17.15 19.67
N ASP A 258 11.11 17.22 19.29
CA ASP A 258 11.66 18.38 18.54
C ASP A 258 10.98 18.53 17.17
N LEU A 259 10.60 17.42 16.53
CA LEU A 259 9.82 17.36 15.29
C LEU A 259 8.32 17.59 15.48
N LYS A 260 7.88 17.89 16.72
CA LYS A 260 6.48 18.17 17.07
C LYS A 260 5.53 17.02 16.73
N VAL A 261 5.97 15.77 16.97
CA VAL A 261 5.11 14.59 16.80
C VAL A 261 3.87 14.65 17.69
N ASP A 262 3.95 15.27 18.88
CA ASP A 262 2.78 15.47 19.74
C ASP A 262 1.69 16.31 19.07
N GLU A 263 2.09 17.41 18.42
CA GLU A 263 1.18 18.27 17.64
C GLU A 263 0.59 17.49 16.45
N TYR A 264 1.42 16.71 15.75
CA TYR A 264 0.96 15.87 14.65
C TYR A 264 -0.10 14.86 15.10
N VAL A 265 0.13 14.17 16.23
CA VAL A 265 -0.82 13.21 16.80
C VAL A 265 -2.11 13.89 17.22
N GLU A 266 -2.03 15.07 17.85
CA GLU A 266 -3.21 15.85 18.24
C GLU A 266 -4.05 16.23 17.02
N LEU A 267 -3.43 16.73 15.95
CA LEU A 267 -4.11 17.07 14.71
C LEU A 267 -4.76 15.85 14.03
N CYS A 268 -4.09 14.68 14.10
CA CYS A 268 -4.67 13.43 13.66
C CYS A 268 -5.86 13.00 14.54
N GLN A 269 -5.79 13.19 15.85
CA GLN A 269 -6.87 12.87 16.78
C GLN A 269 -8.10 13.75 16.53
N GLN A 270 -7.92 15.06 16.37
CA GLN A 270 -9.01 15.99 16.04
C GLN A 270 -9.77 15.56 14.78
N TYR A 271 -9.06 15.05 13.77
CA TYR A 271 -9.68 14.52 12.56
C TYR A 271 -10.48 13.23 12.81
N VAL A 272 -9.93 12.30 13.59
CA VAL A 272 -10.65 11.08 13.97
C VAL A 272 -11.91 11.42 14.77
N ASP A 273 -11.82 12.34 15.72
CA ASP A 273 -12.94 12.77 16.56
C ASP A 273 -14.04 13.43 15.72
N ARG A 274 -13.68 14.31 14.78
CA ARG A 274 -14.64 14.97 13.88
C ARG A 274 -15.38 14.00 12.96
N LEU A 275 -14.74 12.89 12.56
CA LEU A 275 -15.41 11.87 11.75
C LEU A 275 -16.38 11.01 12.56
N ALA A 276 -16.28 11.03 13.89
CA ALA A 276 -17.17 10.29 14.78
C ALA A 276 -18.41 11.11 15.20
N GLU A 277 -18.46 12.40 14.87
CA GLU A 277 -19.63 13.29 15.02
C GLU A 277 -20.64 13.09 13.88
#